data_AF-A0A657AM61-F1
#
_entry.id   AF-A0A657AM61-F1
#
_cell.length_a   1.000
_cell.length_b   1.000
_cell.length_c   1.000
_cell.angle_alpha   90.00
_cell.angle_beta   90.00
_cell.angle_gamma   90.00
#
_symmetry.space_group_name_H-M   'P 1'
#
loop_
_entity.id
_entity.type
_entity.pdbx_description
1 polymer ?
#
loop_
_entity_poly.entity_id
_entity_poly.type
_entity_poly.pdbx_seq_one_letter_code
_entity_poly.pdbx_strand_id
1 'polypeptide(L)'
;MSNCPSCSKKFGFMNLLKSSNPMRIKCSGCKEIIRINGFHALIAVVITLPLAFLVLAAVAKATASGGIAVAAAIFSGLVAEFVFYKLVISGKVKSNLVANEI
;
A
#
# COMPACT_ATOMS: atom_id res chain seq x y z
N MET A 1 7.31 -7.39 -14.37
CA MET A 1 6.68 -6.12 -13.91
C MET A 1 5.17 -6.27 -13.97
N SER A 2 4.40 -5.61 -13.10
CA SER A 2 2.94 -5.73 -13.06
C SER A 2 2.27 -4.63 -13.89
N ASN A 3 1.53 -5.01 -14.92
CA ASN A 3 0.86 -4.08 -15.83
C ASN A 3 -0.66 -4.10 -15.64
N CYS A 4 -1.30 -2.98 -15.98
CA CYS A 4 -2.77 -2.92 -16.06
C CYS A 4 -3.26 -3.82 -17.20
N PRO A 5 -4.28 -4.67 -16.98
CA PRO A 5 -4.78 -5.61 -18.00
C PRO A 5 -5.36 -4.93 -19.25
N SER A 6 -5.79 -3.68 -19.13
CA SER A 6 -6.59 -2.99 -20.15
C SER A 6 -5.81 -1.97 -20.98
N CYS A 7 -4.83 -1.29 -20.38
CA CYS A 7 -3.98 -0.33 -21.11
C CYS A 7 -2.50 -0.68 -21.09
N SER A 8 -2.12 -1.83 -20.51
CA SER A 8 -0.73 -2.29 -20.35
C SER A 8 0.21 -1.28 -19.65
N LYS A 9 -0.35 -0.21 -19.05
CA LYS A 9 0.43 0.80 -18.32
C LYS A 9 0.99 0.17 -17.05
N LYS A 10 2.25 0.51 -16.76
CA LYS A 10 2.96 0.02 -15.58
C LYS A 10 2.23 0.45 -14.30
N PHE A 11 2.03 -0.52 -13.40
CA PHE A 11 1.53 -0.24 -12.07
C PHE A 11 2.66 0.33 -11.21
N GLY A 12 2.55 1.61 -10.84
CA GLY A 12 3.55 2.30 -10.01
C GLY A 12 3.02 2.57 -8.60
N PHE A 13 3.94 2.78 -7.66
CA PHE A 13 3.63 3.12 -6.25
C PHE A 13 2.69 4.34 -6.14
N MET A 14 2.87 5.32 -7.02
CA MET A 14 2.00 6.49 -7.13
C MET A 14 0.53 6.16 -7.42
N ASN A 15 0.24 5.06 -8.12
CA ASN A 15 -1.16 4.65 -8.33
C ASN A 15 -1.78 4.13 -7.04
N LEU A 16 -0.98 3.52 -6.17
CA LEU A 16 -1.39 3.00 -4.86
C LEU A 16 -1.64 4.16 -3.89
N LEU A 17 -0.71 5.10 -3.79
CA LEU A 17 -0.84 6.31 -2.97
C LEU A 17 -2.02 7.20 -3.36
N LYS A 18 -2.30 7.33 -4.66
CA LYS A 18 -3.47 8.09 -5.15
C LYS A 18 -4.78 7.34 -4.95
N SER A 19 -4.75 6.08 -4.55
CA SER A 19 -5.95 5.29 -4.33
C SER A 19 -6.45 5.47 -2.91
N SER A 20 -7.66 6.00 -2.76
CA SER A 20 -8.35 6.06 -1.47
C SER A 20 -8.75 4.69 -0.93
N ASN A 21 -8.71 3.64 -1.77
CA ASN A 21 -9.05 2.28 -1.38
C ASN A 21 -7.97 1.29 -1.85
N PRO A 22 -7.25 0.63 -0.92
CA PRO A 22 -6.21 -0.33 -1.28
C PRO A 22 -6.75 -1.60 -1.94
N MET A 23 -8.05 -1.92 -1.80
CA MET A 23 -8.69 -3.05 -2.50
C MET A 23 -9.06 -2.73 -3.96
N ARG A 24 -9.20 -1.44 -4.30
CA ARG A 24 -9.70 -0.98 -5.59
C ARG A 24 -8.83 0.16 -6.09
N ILE A 25 -7.73 -0.20 -6.76
CA ILE A 25 -6.75 0.78 -7.21
C ILE A 25 -7.07 1.16 -8.65
N LYS A 26 -7.30 2.46 -8.89
CA LYS A 26 -7.56 2.97 -10.24
C LYS A 26 -6.26 3.06 -11.02
N CYS A 27 -6.26 2.51 -12.24
CA CYS A 27 -5.15 2.70 -13.17
C CYS A 27 -5.11 4.15 -13.66
N SER A 28 -3.94 4.78 -13.63
CA SER A 28 -3.76 6.17 -14.08
C SER A 28 -3.83 6.36 -15.60
N GLY A 29 -3.86 5.27 -16.38
CA GLY A 29 -3.96 5.31 -17.85
C GLY A 29 -5.41 5.25 -18.33
N CYS A 30 -6.12 4.17 -17.99
CA CYS A 30 -7.48 3.91 -18.49
C CYS A 30 -8.57 4.00 -17.41
N LYS A 31 -8.24 4.42 -16.18
CA LYS A 31 -9.15 4.45 -15.02
C LYS A 31 -9.73 3.09 -14.60
N GLU A 32 -9.25 1.99 -15.18
CA GLU A 32 -9.68 0.65 -14.82
C GLU A 32 -9.38 0.33 -13.35
N ILE A 33 -10.29 -0.39 -12.70
CA ILE A 33 -10.19 -0.75 -11.29
C ILE A 33 -9.42 -2.07 -11.17
N ILE A 34 -8.17 -1.97 -10.70
CA ILE A 34 -7.36 -3.11 -10.30
C ILE A 34 -7.88 -3.59 -8.95
N ARG A 35 -8.56 -4.75 -8.98
CA ARG A 35 -9.06 -5.41 -7.78
C ARG A 35 -7.92 -6.22 -7.15
N ILE A 36 -7.64 -5.92 -5.89
CA ILE A 36 -6.77 -6.74 -5.04
C ILE A 36 -7.66 -7.72 -4.26
N ASN A 37 -7.22 -8.97 -4.14
CA ASN A 37 -7.96 -9.97 -3.38
C ASN A 37 -8.14 -9.51 -1.92
N GLY A 38 -9.38 -9.55 -1.42
CA GLY A 38 -9.75 -9.06 -0.09
C GLY A 38 -8.95 -9.70 1.04
N PHE A 39 -8.49 -10.95 0.88
CA PHE A 39 -7.66 -11.63 1.88
C PHE A 39 -6.29 -10.94 2.10
N HIS A 40 -5.68 -10.43 1.03
CA HIS A 40 -4.39 -9.74 1.14
C HIS A 40 -4.55 -8.30 1.62
N ALA A 41 -5.67 -7.65 1.28
CA ALA A 41 -6.02 -6.37 1.86
C ALA A 41 -6.32 -6.48 3.37
N LEU A 42 -6.93 -7.59 3.81
CA LEU A 42 -7.11 -7.89 5.23
C LEU A 42 -5.76 -8.05 5.93
N ILE A 43 -4.82 -8.80 5.33
CA ILE A 43 -3.45 -8.93 5.88
C ILE A 43 -2.76 -7.57 6.00
N ALA A 44 -2.90 -6.71 4.99
CA ALA A 44 -2.34 -5.36 5.04
C ALA A 44 -2.89 -4.55 6.21
N VAL A 45 -4.21 -4.58 6.44
CA VAL A 45 -4.86 -3.92 7.57
C VAL A 45 -4.41 -4.53 8.91
N VAL A 46 -4.35 -5.86 9.00
CA VAL A 46 -3.92 -6.57 10.22
C VAL A 46 -2.46 -6.26 10.57
N ILE A 47 -1.61 -5.94 9.60
CA ILE A 47 -0.21 -5.56 9.85
C ILE A 47 -0.09 -4.06 10.17
N THR A 48 -0.78 -3.19 9.44
CA THR A 48 -0.63 -1.72 9.60
C THR A 48 -1.22 -1.20 10.90
N LEU A 49 -2.34 -1.77 11.36
CA LEU A 49 -3.05 -1.34 12.57
C LEU A 49 -2.23 -1.52 13.86
N PRO A 50 -1.62 -2.71 14.14
CA PRO A 50 -0.73 -2.87 15.29
C PRO A 50 0.57 -2.10 15.13
N LEU A 51 1.10 -1.92 13.91
CA LEU A 51 2.29 -1.09 13.69
C LEU A 51 2.03 0.37 14.08
N ALA A 52 0.89 0.92 13.65
CA ALA A 52 0.48 2.27 13.99
C ALA A 52 0.34 2.42 15.52
N PHE A 53 -0.27 1.42 16.19
CA PHE A 53 -0.39 1.39 17.65
C PHE A 53 0.96 1.33 18.35
N LEU A 54 1.89 0.51 17.87
CA LEU A 54 3.26 0.38 18.40
C LEU A 54 4.04 1.69 18.27
N VAL A 55 3.96 2.35 17.11
CA VAL A 55 4.59 3.66 16.88
C VAL A 55 3.98 4.70 17.81
N LEU A 56 2.65 4.75 17.92
CA LEU A 56 1.97 5.68 18.82
C LEU A 56 2.39 5.47 20.28
N ALA A 57 2.44 4.20 20.73
CA ALA A 57 2.83 3.83 22.08
C ALA A 57 4.31 4.14 22.38
N ALA A 58 5.20 3.87 21.43
CA ALA A 58 6.62 4.20 21.54
C ALA A 58 6.84 5.70 21.63
N VAL A 59 6.13 6.50 20.80
CA VAL A 59 6.28 7.95 20.82
C VAL A 59 5.63 8.57 22.08
N ALA A 60 4.48 8.05 22.53
CA ALA A 60 3.87 8.48 23.79
C ALA A 60 4.80 8.25 24.99
N LYS A 61 5.54 7.13 25.02
CA LYS A 61 6.56 6.86 26.04
C LYS A 61 7.79 7.74 25.91
N ALA A 62 8.15 8.16 24.69
CA ALA A 62 9.35 8.95 24.43
C ALA A 62 9.20 10.45 24.78
N THR A 63 8.06 10.90 25.35
CA THR A 63 7.77 12.33 25.63
C THR A 63 8.08 13.26 24.45
N ALA A 64 7.96 12.74 23.22
CA ALA A 64 8.27 13.51 22.03
C ALA A 64 7.16 14.54 21.79
N SER A 65 7.54 15.76 21.40
CA SER A 65 6.59 16.78 20.99
C SER A 65 5.63 16.24 19.93
N GLY A 66 4.37 16.69 19.94
CA GLY A 66 3.32 16.14 19.05
C GLY A 66 3.70 16.13 17.56
N GLY A 67 4.56 17.05 17.11
CA GLY A 67 5.09 17.06 15.74
C GLY A 67 5.95 15.85 15.38
N ILE A 68 6.77 15.34 16.31
CA ILE A 68 7.61 14.15 16.10
C ILE A 68 6.75 12.89 16.03
N ALA A 69 5.68 12.81 16.85
CA ALA A 69 4.71 11.72 16.81
C ALA A 69 3.98 11.65 15.48
N VAL A 70 3.54 12.80 14.96
CA VAL A 70 2.89 12.89 13.65
C VAL A 70 3.85 12.50 12.53
N ALA A 71 5.10 13.00 12.56
CA ALA A 71 6.10 12.64 11.55
C ALA A 71 6.43 11.13 11.56
N ALA A 72 6.58 10.52 12.74
CA ALA A 72 6.82 9.09 12.88
C ALA A 72 5.63 8.25 12.39
N ALA A 73 4.40 8.67 12.71
CA ALA A 73 3.19 8.01 12.22
C ALA A 73 3.10 8.06 10.69
N ILE A 74 3.31 9.24 10.08
CA ILE A 74 3.31 9.41 8.61
C ILE A 74 4.39 8.53 7.97
N PHE A 75 5.61 8.55 8.51
CA PHE A 75 6.71 7.76 7.98
C PHE A 75 6.41 6.25 8.06
N SER A 76 5.85 5.79 9.18
CA SER A 76 5.45 4.39 9.36
C SER A 76 4.37 3.95 8.35
N GLY A 77 3.40 4.82 8.06
CA GLY A 77 2.37 4.57 7.05
C GLY A 77 2.96 4.43 5.65
N LEU A 78 3.87 5.33 5.27
CA LEU A 78 4.59 5.29 4.00
C LEU A 78 5.40 3.99 3.82
N VAL A 79 6.12 3.57 4.86
CA VAL A 79 6.86 2.29 4.84
C VAL A 79 5.91 1.11 4.65
N ALA A 80 4.79 1.10 5.36
CA ALA A 80 3.80 0.03 5.23
C ALA A 80 3.18 -0.03 3.82
N GLU A 81 2.83 1.12 3.24
CA GLU A 81 2.34 1.19 1.85
C GLU A 81 3.39 0.74 0.85
N PHE A 82 4.67 1.08 1.07
CA PHE A 82 5.76 0.66 0.20
C PHE A 82 5.98 -0.85 0.24
N VAL A 83 5.93 -1.46 1.43
CA VAL A 83 5.99 -2.91 1.61
C VAL A 83 4.81 -3.58 0.92
N PHE A 84 3.60 -3.04 1.09
CA PHE A 84 2.41 -3.56 0.41
C PHE A 84 2.54 -3.47 -1.13
N TYR A 85 3.02 -2.35 -1.66
CA TYR A 85 3.30 -2.19 -3.07
C TYR A 85 4.31 -3.23 -3.58
N LYS A 86 5.40 -3.47 -2.85
CA LYS A 86 6.38 -4.53 -3.16
C LYS A 86 5.73 -5.90 -3.21
N LEU A 87 4.85 -6.23 -2.26
CA LEU A 87 4.13 -7.50 -2.22
C LEU A 87 3.16 -7.66 -3.41
N VAL A 88 2.52 -6.57 -3.83
CA VAL A 88 1.63 -6.54 -5.01
C VAL A 88 2.42 -6.75 -6.31
N ILE A 89 3.54 -6.04 -6.50
CA ILE A 89 4.33 -6.19 -7.73
C ILE A 89 5.09 -7.52 -7.81
N SER A 90 5.42 -8.11 -6.66
CA SER A 90 6.06 -9.44 -6.58
C SER A 90 5.09 -10.59 -6.84
N GLY A 91 3.80 -10.33 -7.09
CA GLY A 91 2.81 -11.36 -7.39
C GLY A 91 2.43 -12.26 -6.21
N LYS A 92 3.02 -12.04 -5.02
CA LYS A 92 2.64 -12.73 -3.78
C LYS A 92 1.19 -12.41 -3.41
N VAL A 93 0.74 -11.20 -3.75
CA VAL A 93 -0.64 -10.77 -3.61
C VAL A 93 -1.38 -11.02 -4.93
N LYS A 94 -2.34 -11.96 -4.90
CA LYS A 94 -3.24 -12.19 -6.04
C LYS A 94 -4.03 -10.91 -6.34
N SER A 95 -3.78 -10.35 -7.51
CA SER A 95 -4.46 -9.16 -8.06
C SER A 95 -4.70 -9.39 -9.55
N ASN A 96 -5.64 -8.67 -10.15
CA ASN A 96 -5.87 -8.71 -11.61
C ASN A 96 -4.78 -7.97 -12.41
N LEU A 97 -3.58 -7.83 -11.85
CA LEU A 97 -2.41 -7.31 -12.56
C LEU A 97 -1.82 -8.40 -13.43
N VAL A 98 -1.53 -8.08 -14.69
CA VAL A 98 -0.85 -9.00 -15.60
C VAL A 98 0.65 -8.92 -15.31
N ALA A 99 1.26 -10.03 -14.92
CA ALA A 99 2.71 -10.12 -14.84
C ALA A 99 3.26 -10.15 -16.27
N ASN A 100 4.00 -9.12 -16.66
CA ASN A 100 4.79 -9.18 -17.88
C ASN A 100 5.98 -10.10 -17.58
N GLU A 101 5.92 -11.34 -18.06
CA GLU A 101 7.08 -12.20 -18.31
C GLU A 101 7.82 -11.56 -19.48
N ILE A 102 8.97 -10.95 -19.18
CA ILE A 102 9.99 -10.61 -20.18
C ILE A 102 11.20 -11.45 -19.79
#